data_AF-A0A527Z4D7-F1
#
_entry.id   AF-A0A527Z4D7-F1
#
_cell.length_a   1.000
_cell.length_b   1.000
_cell.length_c   1.000
_cell.angle_alpha   90.00
_cell.angle_beta   90.00
_cell.angle_gamma   90.00
#
_symmetry.space_group_name_H-M   'P 1'
#
loop_
_entity.id
_entity.type
_entity.pdbx_description
1 polymer ?
#
loop_
_entity_poly.entity_id
_entity_poly.type
_entity_poly.pdbx_seq_one_letter_code
_entity_poly.pdbx_strand_id
1 'polypeptide(L)'
;AGVSDLQKVGRVAGKAMIYFLAFSTLALVVGLVVSNVVQPGAGMHIDPATLDATKVATYTEKAHDTSIVGFLMNIIPDTITGAFAKGD
;
A
#
# COMPACT_ATOMS: atom_id res chain seq x y z
N ALA A 1 20.57 11.06 27.05
CA ALA A 1 20.65 11.36 25.61
C ALA A 1 19.59 10.60 24.79
N GLY A 2 18.31 10.58 25.22
CA GLY A 2 17.27 9.75 24.56
C GLY A 2 16.09 10.56 24.03
N VAL A 3 15.52 11.44 24.86
CA VAL A 3 14.30 12.18 24.53
C VAL A 3 14.53 13.23 23.43
N SER A 4 15.69 13.88 23.43
CA SER A 4 16.06 14.90 22.42
C SER A 4 16.23 14.32 21.02
N ASP A 5 16.72 13.09 20.91
CA ASP A 5 16.93 12.45 19.60
C ASP A 5 15.66 11.81 19.07
N LEU A 6 14.79 11.26 19.95
CA LEU A 6 13.42 10.88 19.56
C LEU A 6 12.62 12.05 19.00
N GLN A 7 12.71 13.25 19.60
CA GLN A 7 12.04 14.45 19.06
C GLN A 7 12.58 14.85 17.68
N LYS A 8 13.89 14.73 17.44
CA LYS A 8 14.47 15.00 16.13
C LYS A 8 14.00 13.98 15.10
N VAL A 9 13.99 12.70 15.45
CA VAL A 9 13.51 11.61 14.59
C VAL A 9 12.03 11.79 14.25
N GLY A 10 11.17 12.08 15.22
CA GLY A 10 9.75 12.34 14.98
C GLY A 10 9.51 13.51 14.03
N ARG A 11 10.31 14.59 14.14
CA ARG A 11 10.22 15.73 13.22
C ARG A 11 10.67 15.37 11.79
N VAL A 12 11.72 14.57 11.64
CA VAL A 12 12.18 14.12 10.32
C VAL A 12 11.19 13.13 9.71
N ALA A 13 10.70 12.15 10.47
CA ALA A 13 9.69 11.19 10.06
C ALA A 13 8.40 11.89 9.62
N GLY A 14 7.92 12.88 10.39
CA GLY A 14 6.75 13.67 10.03
C GLY A 14 6.94 14.45 8.72
N LYS A 15 8.10 15.10 8.53
CA LYS A 15 8.41 15.78 7.25
C LYS A 15 8.45 14.78 6.09
N ALA A 16 9.12 13.64 6.27
CA ALA A 16 9.21 12.60 5.26
C ALA A 16 7.83 12.04 4.88
N MET A 17 6.95 11.81 5.86
CA MET A 17 5.56 11.38 5.63
C MET A 17 4.78 12.41 4.81
N ILE A 18 4.90 13.70 5.14
CA ILE A 18 4.23 14.78 4.37
C ILE A 18 4.74 14.80 2.93
N TYR A 19 6.06 14.73 2.72
CA TYR A 19 6.63 14.66 1.38
C TYR A 19 6.16 13.43 0.62
N PHE A 20 6.16 12.26 1.27
CA PHE A 20 5.71 11.00 0.68
C PHE A 20 4.24 11.06 0.26
N LEU A 21 3.35 11.52 1.13
CA LEU A 21 1.92 11.65 0.80
C LEU A 21 1.70 12.65 -0.33
N ALA A 22 2.35 13.82 -0.29
CA ALA A 22 2.20 14.85 -1.30
C ALA A 22 2.65 14.34 -2.68
N PHE A 23 3.84 13.75 -2.75
CA PHE A 23 4.39 13.25 -4.01
C PHE A 23 3.63 12.02 -4.52
N SER A 24 3.23 11.10 -3.63
CA SER A 24 2.43 9.92 -4.02
C SER A 24 1.05 10.33 -4.53
N THR A 25 0.40 11.31 -3.90
CA THR A 25 -0.87 11.84 -4.37
C THR A 25 -0.72 12.52 -5.73
N LEU A 26 0.35 13.31 -5.91
CA LEU A 26 0.65 13.91 -7.21
C LEU A 26 0.86 12.84 -8.29
N ALA A 27 1.58 11.77 -7.99
CA ALA A 27 1.77 10.65 -8.89
C ALA A 27 0.44 9.95 -9.24
N LEU A 28 -0.46 9.76 -8.26
CA LEU A 28 -1.81 9.24 -8.51
C LEU A 28 -2.62 10.14 -9.44
N VAL A 29 -2.57 11.46 -9.25
CA VAL A 29 -3.26 12.43 -10.12
C VAL A 29 -2.74 12.31 -11.55
N VAL A 30 -1.41 12.29 -11.74
CA VAL A 30 -0.80 12.13 -13.06
C VAL A 30 -1.20 10.79 -13.68
N GLY A 31 -1.12 9.70 -12.92
CA GLY A 31 -1.52 8.36 -13.38
C GLY A 31 -2.98 8.31 -13.81
N LEU A 32 -3.87 8.98 -13.07
CA LEU A 32 -5.29 9.09 -13.39
C LEU A 32 -5.52 9.92 -14.68
N VAL A 33 -4.82 11.05 -14.85
CA VAL A 33 -4.92 11.85 -16.08
C VAL A 33 -4.47 11.01 -17.28
N VAL A 34 -3.32 10.35 -17.19
CA VAL A 34 -2.79 9.52 -18.26
C VAL A 34 -3.74 8.36 -18.58
N SER A 35 -4.27 7.66 -17.57
CA SER A 35 -5.20 6.55 -17.79
C SER A 35 -6.51 7.00 -18.45
N ASN A 36 -7.02 8.18 -18.11
CA ASN A 36 -8.23 8.73 -18.73
C ASN A 36 -8.00 9.21 -20.17
N VAL A 37 -6.80 9.71 -20.50
CA VAL A 37 -6.45 10.21 -21.84
C VAL A 37 -6.05 9.07 -22.78
N VAL A 38 -5.15 8.20 -22.34
CA VAL A 38 -4.65 7.08 -23.16
C VAL A 38 -5.68 5.96 -23.23
N GLN A 39 -6.60 5.89 -22.25
CA GLN A 39 -7.67 4.89 -22.16
C GLN A 39 -7.14 3.46 -22.36
N PRO A 40 -6.13 3.02 -21.57
CA PRO A 40 -5.61 1.67 -21.68
C PRO A 40 -6.74 0.68 -21.35
N GLY A 41 -7.12 -0.15 -22.33
CA GLY A 41 -8.24 -1.08 -22.23
C GLY A 41 -9.40 -0.80 -23.19
N ALA A 42 -9.45 0.39 -23.81
CA ALA A 42 -10.43 0.68 -24.86
C ALA A 42 -10.29 -0.32 -26.02
N GLY A 43 -11.42 -0.89 -26.46
CA GLY A 43 -11.45 -1.87 -27.56
C GLY A 43 -11.13 -3.32 -27.17
N MET A 44 -10.93 -3.64 -25.89
CA MET A 44 -10.68 -5.02 -25.46
C MET A 44 -11.88 -5.97 -25.58
N HIS A 45 -13.10 -5.50 -25.90
CA HIS A 45 -14.32 -6.33 -26.05
C HIS A 45 -14.51 -7.38 -24.95
N ILE A 46 -14.07 -7.07 -23.72
CA ILE A 46 -14.20 -7.96 -22.58
C ILE A 46 -15.60 -7.83 -22.03
N ASP A 47 -16.36 -8.93 -22.01
CA ASP A 47 -17.62 -9.02 -21.29
C ASP A 47 -17.35 -9.48 -19.84
N PRO A 48 -17.54 -8.61 -18.83
CA PRO A 48 -17.33 -8.96 -17.43
C PRO A 48 -18.18 -10.15 -16.96
N ALA A 49 -19.32 -10.41 -17.60
CA ALA A 49 -20.20 -11.52 -17.24
C ALA A 49 -19.66 -12.89 -17.71
N THR A 50 -18.70 -12.89 -18.65
CA THR A 50 -18.04 -14.11 -19.14
C THR A 50 -16.73 -14.41 -18.39
N LEU A 51 -16.32 -13.53 -17.49
CA LEU A 51 -15.10 -13.72 -16.70
C LEU A 51 -15.35 -14.69 -15.54
N ASP A 52 -14.47 -15.68 -15.44
CA ASP A 52 -14.46 -16.64 -14.34
C ASP A 52 -14.04 -15.98 -13.02
N ALA A 53 -15.03 -15.53 -12.24
CA ALA A 53 -14.84 -14.91 -10.94
C ALA A 53 -14.17 -15.84 -9.91
N THR A 54 -14.17 -17.16 -10.13
CA THR A 54 -13.54 -18.15 -9.24
C THR A 54 -12.03 -17.95 -9.13
N LYS A 55 -11.39 -17.42 -10.19
CA LYS A 55 -9.95 -17.07 -10.16
C LYS A 55 -9.64 -15.79 -9.38
N VAL A 56 -10.65 -14.97 -9.13
CA VAL A 56 -10.52 -13.70 -8.40
C VAL A 56 -10.86 -13.88 -6.92
N ALA A 57 -11.68 -14.88 -6.58
CA ALA A 57 -12.15 -15.18 -5.22
C ALA A 57 -11.00 -15.30 -4.20
N THR A 58 -9.89 -15.96 -4.56
CA THR A 58 -8.71 -16.08 -3.68
C THR A 58 -8.05 -14.73 -3.37
N TYR A 59 -8.10 -13.78 -4.30
CA TYR A 59 -7.58 -12.42 -4.06
C TYR A 59 -8.55 -11.59 -3.21
N THR A 60 -9.85 -11.79 -3.39
CA THR A 60 -10.89 -11.16 -2.57
C THR A 60 -10.83 -11.61 -1.11
N GLU A 61 -10.59 -12.90 -0.86
CA GLU A 61 -10.39 -13.41 0.51
C GLU A 61 -9.15 -12.80 1.17
N LYS A 62 -8.01 -12.72 0.47
CA LYS A 62 -6.80 -12.06 1.00
C LYS A 62 -6.98 -10.57 1.27
N ALA A 63 -7.83 -9.89 0.50
CA ALA A 63 -8.14 -8.49 0.77
C ALA A 63 -8.87 -8.31 2.10
N HIS A 64 -9.66 -9.28 2.53
CA HIS A 64 -10.34 -9.25 3.83
C HIS A 64 -9.40 -9.43 5.03
N ASP A 65 -8.27 -10.12 4.87
CA ASP A 65 -7.24 -10.27 5.92
C ASP A 65 -6.45 -8.97 6.17
N THR A 66 -6.49 -8.02 5.23
CA THR A 66 -5.82 -6.72 5.37
C THR A 66 -6.66 -5.78 6.24
N SER A 67 -6.59 -5.98 7.57
CA SER A 67 -7.19 -5.06 8.53
C SER A 67 -6.15 -4.09 9.11
N ILE A 68 -6.58 -2.86 9.43
CA ILE A 68 -5.72 -1.85 10.09
C ILE A 68 -5.18 -2.40 11.41
N VAL A 69 -5.99 -3.15 12.15
CA VAL A 69 -5.59 -3.79 13.41
C VAL A 69 -4.51 -4.85 13.16
N GLY A 70 -4.70 -5.70 12.15
CA GLY A 70 -3.70 -6.70 11.75
C GLY A 70 -2.39 -6.06 11.31
N PHE A 71 -2.44 -4.99 10.52
CA PHE A 71 -1.24 -4.24 10.12
C PHE A 71 -0.48 -3.69 11.34
N LEU A 72 -1.17 -3.06 12.29
CA LEU A 72 -0.54 -2.52 13.50
C LEU A 72 0.04 -3.62 14.40
N MET A 73 -0.61 -4.78 14.48
CA MET A 73 -0.09 -5.93 15.23
C MET A 73 1.17 -6.52 14.57
N ASN A 74 1.25 -6.56 13.24
CA ASN A 74 2.44 -7.03 12.52
C ASN A 74 3.66 -6.10 12.64
N ILE A 75 3.49 -4.82 13.01
CA ILE A 75 4.62 -3.92 13.31
C ILE A 75 5.41 -4.41 14.54
N ILE A 76 4.76 -5.15 15.44
CA ILE A 76 5.38 -5.72 16.64
C ILE A 76 5.77 -7.17 16.30
N PRO A 77 7.05 -7.50 16.09
CA PRO A 77 7.44 -8.86 15.74
C PRO A 77 7.24 -9.79 16.94
N ASP A 78 6.62 -10.95 16.73
CA ASP A 78 6.54 -11.99 17.77
C ASP A 78 7.93 -12.49 18.18
N THR A 79 8.91 -12.45 17.26
CA THR A 79 10.31 -12.83 17.51
C THR A 79 11.30 -12.00 16.68
N ILE A 80 12.39 -11.54 17.30
CA ILE A 80 13.41 -10.68 16.65
C ILE A 80 14.11 -11.40 15.48
N THR A 81 14.38 -12.69 15.60
CA THR A 81 14.99 -13.50 14.54
C THR A 81 14.06 -13.70 13.33
N GLY A 82 12.73 -13.63 13.54
CA GLY A 82 11.74 -13.71 12.46
C GLY A 82 11.79 -12.49 11.53
N ALA A 83 11.84 -11.27 12.09
CA ALA A 83 11.87 -10.02 11.33
C ALA A 83 13.07 -9.94 10.36
N PHE A 84 14.26 -10.34 10.82
CA PHE A 84 15.47 -10.30 9.99
C PHE A 84 15.56 -11.45 8.96
N ALA A 85 15.00 -12.63 9.25
CA ALA A 85 15.09 -13.79 8.36
C ALA A 85 13.99 -13.83 7.29
N LYS A 86 12.82 -13.23 7.57
CA LYS A 86 11.66 -13.23 6.67
C LYS A 86 11.45 -11.89 5.95
N GLY A 87 12.02 -10.79 6.46
CA GLY A 87 11.90 -9.47 5.82
C GLY A 87 10.54 -8.82 6.05
N ASP A 88 10.01 -8.92 7.27
CA ASP A 88 8.90 -8.11 7.76
C ASP A 88 9.44 -6.89 8.53
#